data_AF-B2XXR0-F1
#
_entry.id   AF-B2XXR0-F1
#
_cell.length_a   1.000
_cell.length_b   1.000
_cell.length_c   1.000
_cell.angle_alpha   90.00
_cell.angle_beta   90.00
_cell.angle_gamma   90.00
#
_symmetry.space_group_name_H-M   'P 1'
#
loop_
_entity.id
_entity.type
_entity.pdbx_description
1 polymer ?
#
loop_
_entity_poly.entity_id
_entity_poly.type
_entity_poly.pdbx_seq_one_letter_code
_entity_poly.pdbx_strand_id
1 'polypeptide(L)'
;GLKNRVTVNIKLIDSQDVETRGVEILKDLDAILIPGGFGYRGVEGKIATARYARENNIPYLGICLGMQVALIEFARNVAGMDNANSTEFVPDLST
;
A
#
# COMPACT_ATOMS: atom_id res chain seq x y z
N GLY A 1 18.23 1.05 11.66
CA GLY A 1 18.89 1.97 10.74
C GLY A 1 20.32 2.23 11.18
N LEU A 2 21.24 1.33 10.83
CA LEU A 2 22.66 1.38 11.24
C LEU A 2 23.31 2.75 10.96
N LYS A 3 22.96 3.36 9.82
CA LYS A 3 23.40 4.71 9.41
C LYS A 3 22.88 5.83 10.32
N ASN A 4 21.65 5.71 10.79
CA ASN A 4 20.99 6.73 11.62
C ASN A 4 21.06 6.41 13.13
N ARG A 5 21.73 5.31 13.51
CA ARG A 5 21.78 4.80 14.90
C ARG A 5 20.40 4.58 15.55
N VAL A 6 19.40 4.23 14.74
CA VAL A 6 18.04 3.92 15.19
C VAL A 6 17.84 2.40 15.20
N THR A 7 17.16 1.86 16.20
CA THR A 7 16.67 0.46 16.19
C THR A 7 15.38 0.39 15.37
N VAL A 8 15.33 -0.47 14.37
CA VAL A 8 14.12 -0.66 13.55
C VAL A 8 13.35 -1.85 14.10
N ASN A 9 12.13 -1.59 14.59
CA ASN A 9 11.20 -2.62 15.02
C ASN A 9 10.24 -2.92 13.87
N ILE A 10 10.27 -4.14 13.35
CA ILE A 10 9.44 -4.54 12.21
C ILE A 10 8.15 -5.18 12.73
N LYS A 11 7.01 -4.54 12.47
CA LYS A 11 5.68 -5.13 12.66
C LYS A 11 5.21 -5.71 11.34
N LEU A 12 5.13 -7.03 11.24
CA LEU A 12 4.56 -7.71 10.07
C LEU A 12 3.03 -7.64 10.12
N ILE A 13 2.41 -7.18 9.04
CA ILE A 13 0.96 -7.02 8.90
C ILE A 13 0.55 -7.68 7.58
N ASP A 14 -0.44 -8.58 7.62
CA ASP A 14 -1.02 -9.14 6.39
C ASP A 14 -1.95 -8.10 5.75
N SER A 15 -1.82 -7.89 4.45
CA SER A 15 -2.72 -7.01 3.71
C SER A 15 -4.20 -7.42 3.81
N GLN A 16 -4.52 -8.70 3.97
CA GLN A 16 -5.90 -9.17 4.15
C GLN A 16 -6.47 -8.76 5.52
N ASP A 17 -5.62 -8.57 6.53
CA ASP A 17 -6.07 -8.01 7.81
C ASP A 17 -6.50 -6.56 7.62
N VAL A 18 -5.83 -5.79 6.74
CA VAL A 18 -6.24 -4.42 6.42
C VAL A 18 -7.61 -4.42 5.71
N GLU A 19 -7.86 -5.38 4.82
CA GLU A 19 -9.14 -5.52 4.12
C GLU A 19 -10.30 -5.85 5.07
N THR A 20 -10.04 -6.73 6.04
CA THR A 20 -11.09 -7.27 6.92
C THR A 20 -11.28 -6.47 8.21
N ARG A 21 -10.20 -5.91 8.76
CA ARG A 21 -10.18 -5.20 10.06
C ARG A 21 -10.00 -3.69 9.89
N GLY A 22 -9.75 -3.22 8.68
CA GLY A 22 -9.55 -1.81 8.36
C GLY A 22 -8.15 -1.29 8.68
N VAL A 23 -7.94 -0.02 8.38
CA VAL A 23 -6.63 0.67 8.49
C VAL A 23 -6.18 0.94 9.93
N GLU A 24 -7.05 0.74 10.92
CA GLU A 24 -6.71 0.93 12.35
C GLU A 24 -5.53 0.08 12.81
N ILE A 25 -5.27 -1.06 12.17
CA ILE A 25 -4.11 -1.91 12.49
C ILE A 25 -2.76 -1.27 12.12
N LEU A 26 -2.80 -0.23 11.28
CA LEU A 26 -1.66 0.58 10.82
C LEU A 26 -1.38 1.77 11.75
N LYS A 27 -2.23 1.98 12.76
CA LYS A 27 -2.03 3.03 13.75
C LYS A 27 -0.70 2.85 14.49
N ASP A 28 -0.10 3.98 14.87
CA ASP A 28 1.17 4.08 15.59
C ASP A 28 2.40 3.55 14.81
N LEU A 29 2.28 3.32 13.50
CA LEU A 29 3.42 3.05 12.63
C LEU A 29 4.13 4.35 12.22
N ASP A 30 5.44 4.42 12.47
CA ASP A 30 6.28 5.56 12.08
C ASP A 30 6.57 5.60 10.57
N ALA A 31 6.50 4.44 9.90
CA ALA A 31 6.72 4.29 8.48
C ALA A 31 6.07 2.99 7.98
N ILE A 32 5.74 2.95 6.69
CA ILE A 32 5.12 1.81 6.04
C ILE A 32 6.00 1.35 4.88
N LEU A 33 6.21 0.03 4.77
CA LEU A 33 6.89 -0.60 3.65
C LEU A 33 5.97 -1.64 3.04
N ILE A 34 5.64 -1.50 1.75
CA ILE A 34 4.96 -2.55 0.99
C ILE A 34 6.00 -3.23 0.09
N PRO A 35 6.34 -4.51 0.36
CA PRO A 35 7.33 -5.22 -0.41
C PRO A 35 6.80 -5.60 -1.81
N GLY A 36 7.69 -6.16 -2.62
CA GLY A 36 7.28 -6.83 -3.86
C GLY A 36 6.37 -8.02 -3.58
N GLY A 37 5.61 -8.42 -4.59
CA GLY A 37 4.72 -9.58 -4.56
C GLY A 37 4.16 -9.81 -5.95
N PHE A 38 3.33 -10.85 -6.07
CA PHE A 38 2.66 -11.22 -7.31
C PHE A 38 1.23 -11.65 -7.03
N GLY A 39 0.35 -11.41 -8.00
CA GLY A 39 -1.05 -11.81 -7.93
C GLY A 39 -1.94 -10.87 -7.11
N TYR A 40 -3.25 -11.14 -7.17
CA TYR A 40 -4.28 -10.19 -6.70
C TYR A 40 -4.55 -10.23 -5.19
N ARG A 41 -4.05 -11.24 -4.49
CA ARG A 41 -4.41 -11.47 -3.08
C ARG A 41 -3.94 -10.32 -2.19
N GLY A 42 -4.89 -9.71 -1.48
CA GLY A 42 -4.60 -8.61 -0.57
C GLY A 42 -4.19 -7.32 -1.27
N VAL A 43 -4.50 -7.12 -2.56
CA VAL A 43 -4.12 -5.90 -3.28
C VAL A 43 -4.92 -4.70 -2.79
N GLU A 44 -6.21 -4.84 -2.53
CA GLU A 44 -7.05 -3.74 -2.03
C GLU A 44 -6.62 -3.31 -0.62
N GLY A 45 -6.19 -4.25 0.22
CA GLY A 45 -5.58 -3.93 1.52
C GLY A 45 -4.27 -3.16 1.40
N LYS A 46 -3.45 -3.48 0.39
CA LYS A 46 -2.23 -2.71 0.08
C LYS A 46 -2.57 -1.31 -0.43
N ILE A 47 -3.59 -1.17 -1.28
CA ILE A 47 -4.07 0.13 -1.79
C ILE A 47 -4.60 1.00 -0.63
N ALA A 48 -5.42 0.43 0.25
CA ALA A 48 -5.90 1.10 1.46
C ALA A 48 -4.75 1.53 2.38
N THR A 49 -3.71 0.69 2.50
CA THR A 49 -2.50 1.01 3.26
C THR A 49 -1.71 2.17 2.65
N ALA A 50 -1.55 2.19 1.31
CA ALA A 50 -0.89 3.30 0.61
C ALA A 50 -1.66 4.61 0.78
N ARG A 51 -3.00 4.54 0.71
CA ARG A 51 -3.88 5.69 0.93
C ARG A 51 -3.73 6.24 2.34
N TYR A 52 -3.81 5.35 3.33
CA TYR A 52 -3.63 5.71 4.73
C TYR A 52 -2.29 6.39 4.96
N ALA A 53 -1.21 5.86 4.37
CA ALA A 53 0.11 6.47 4.47
C ALA A 53 0.14 7.90 3.89
N ARG A 54 -0.39 8.08 2.68
CA ARG A 54 -0.44 9.38 1.99
C ARG A 54 -1.28 10.41 2.76
N GLU A 55 -2.50 10.05 3.17
CA GLU A 55 -3.42 10.96 3.84
C GLU A 55 -2.95 11.38 5.23
N ASN A 56 -2.17 10.53 5.91
CA ASN A 56 -1.63 10.80 7.24
C ASN A 56 -0.16 11.26 7.25
N ASN A 57 0.42 11.56 6.08
CA ASN A 57 1.83 11.95 5.93
C ASN A 57 2.83 10.97 6.56
N ILE A 58 2.52 9.67 6.50
CA ILE A 58 3.39 8.61 7.01
C ILE A 58 4.38 8.24 5.91
N PRO A 59 5.70 8.22 6.18
CA PRO A 59 6.70 7.76 5.23
C PRO A 59 6.37 6.38 4.64
N TYR A 60 6.31 6.31 3.31
CA TYR A 60 5.95 5.10 2.57
C TYR A 60 7.10 4.67 1.64
N LEU A 61 7.43 3.37 1.67
CA LEU A 61 8.36 2.74 0.73
C LEU A 61 7.68 1.57 0.01
N GLY A 62 7.38 1.75 -1.27
CA GLY A 62 6.82 0.71 -2.13
C GLY A 62 7.89 0.08 -3.03
N ILE A 63 8.04 -1.25 -2.98
CA ILE A 63 8.99 -1.98 -3.82
C ILE A 63 8.22 -2.82 -4.85
N CYS A 64 8.51 -2.65 -6.14
CA CYS A 64 7.86 -3.38 -7.24
C CYS A 64 6.33 -3.29 -7.17
N LEU A 65 5.63 -4.34 -6.75
CA LEU A 65 4.20 -4.32 -6.47
C LEU A 65 3.80 -3.16 -5.55
N GLY A 66 4.58 -2.88 -4.50
CA GLY A 66 4.31 -1.75 -3.61
C GLY A 66 4.34 -0.39 -4.32
N MET A 67 5.12 -0.23 -5.39
CA MET A 67 5.11 0.97 -6.22
C MET A 67 3.86 1.00 -7.11
N GLN A 68 3.50 -0.12 -7.73
CA GLN A 68 2.29 -0.22 -8.55
C GLN A 68 1.03 0.11 -7.73
N VAL A 69 0.93 -0.42 -6.51
CA VAL A 69 -0.14 -0.13 -5.56
C VAL A 69 -0.23 1.36 -5.24
N ALA A 70 0.89 2.03 -5.00
CA ALA A 70 0.90 3.46 -4.73
C ALA A 70 0.42 4.28 -5.95
N LEU A 71 0.79 3.86 -7.16
CA LEU A 71 0.31 4.49 -8.39
C LEU A 71 -1.20 4.32 -8.57
N ILE A 72 -1.72 3.12 -8.32
CA ILE A 72 -3.15 2.81 -8.39
C ILE A 72 -3.92 3.65 -7.36
N GLU A 73 -3.43 3.71 -6.12
CA GLU A 73 -4.03 4.54 -5.07
C GLU A 73 -4.12 6.00 -5.48
N PHE A 74 -3.03 6.57 -5.98
CA PHE A 74 -2.98 7.96 -6.38
C PHE A 74 -3.90 8.23 -7.58
N ALA A 75 -3.92 7.33 -8.57
CA ALA A 75 -4.81 7.43 -9.73
C ALA A 75 -6.27 7.46 -9.30
N ARG A 76 -6.69 6.55 -8.42
CA ARG A 76 -8.07 6.48 -7.91
C ARG A 76 -8.45 7.67 -7.04
N ASN A 77 -7.61 8.02 -6.06
CA ASN A 77 -8.01 8.95 -4.99
C ASN A 77 -7.59 10.40 -5.22
N VAL A 78 -6.67 10.66 -6.15
CA VAL A 78 -6.16 12.02 -6.43
C VAL A 78 -6.41 12.43 -7.89
N ALA A 79 -6.20 11.53 -8.86
CA ALA A 79 -6.36 11.84 -10.27
C ALA A 79 -7.79 11.62 -10.82
N GLY A 80 -8.72 11.10 -10.00
CA GLY A 80 -10.12 10.87 -10.39
C GLY A 80 -10.32 9.69 -11.35
N MET A 81 -9.38 8.74 -11.38
CA MET A 81 -9.48 7.52 -12.19
C MET A 81 -10.01 6.37 -11.33
N ASP A 82 -11.30 6.40 -10.98
CA ASP A 82 -11.92 5.51 -9.99
C ASP A 82 -11.66 4.02 -10.22
N ASN A 83 -11.56 3.60 -11.49
CA ASN A 83 -11.36 2.21 -11.91
C ASN A 83 -9.89 1.86 -12.20
N ALA A 84 -8.93 2.74 -11.95
CA ALA A 84 -7.52 2.49 -12.25
C ALA A 84 -7.03 1.20 -11.58
N ASN A 85 -6.37 0.32 -12.33
CA ASN A 85 -5.79 -0.91 -11.81
C ASN A 85 -4.61 -1.36 -12.70
N SER A 86 -3.88 -2.39 -12.27
CA SER A 86 -2.87 -3.04 -13.11
C SER A 86 -3.49 -4.14 -13.95
N THR A 87 -3.07 -4.30 -15.20
CA THR A 87 -3.44 -5.44 -16.05
C THR A 87 -2.89 -6.77 -15.51
N GLU A 88 -1.93 -6.73 -14.57
CA GLU A 88 -1.53 -7.89 -13.78
C GLU A 88 -2.71 -8.46 -12.95
N PHE A 89 -3.64 -7.60 -12.56
CA PHE A 89 -4.77 -7.92 -11.69
C PHE A 89 -6.10 -8.00 -12.43
N VAL A 90 -6.32 -7.07 -13.36
CA VAL A 90 -7.56 -6.94 -14.12
C VAL A 90 -7.21 -6.86 -15.60
N PRO A 91 -7.24 -7.99 -16.34
CA PRO A 91 -6.83 -8.04 -17.73
C PRO A 91 -7.62 -7.11 -18.65
N ASP A 92 -8.92 -6.94 -18.38
CA ASP A 92 -9.85 -6.13 -19.17
C ASP A 92 -10.22 -4.83 -18.43
N LEU A 93 -9.26 -3.90 -18.33
CA LEU A 93 -9.50 -2.54 -17.82
C LEU A 93 -10.10 -1.66 -18.92
N SER A 94 -11.39 -1.33 -18.82
CA SER A 94 -12.02 -0.28 -19.62
C SER A 94 -11.72 1.11 -19.03
N THR A 95 -11.39 2.06 -19.89
CA THR A 95 -11.09 3.47 -19.54
C THR A 95 -12.30 4.21 -19.00
#